data_AF-A0A9E5R9E3-F1
#
_entry.id   AF-A0A9E5R9E3-F1
#
_cell.length_a   1.000
_cell.length_b   1.000
_cell.length_c   1.000
_cell.angle_alpha   90.00
_cell.angle_beta   90.00
_cell.angle_gamma   90.00
#
_symmetry.space_group_name_H-M   'P 1'
#
loop_
_entity.id
_entity.type
_entity.pdbx_description
1 polymer ?
#
loop_
_entity_poly.entity_id
_entity_poly.type
_entity_poly.pdbx_seq_one_letter_code
_entity_poly.pdbx_strand_id
1 'polypeptide(L)' 'MTNLAIEYLTDSEGNPKAVVIPIELWKKLLPQANSSLEELAEGLEDYCLSKAMEEARETPLLNRQEAIQFLEAEEED' A
#
# COMPACT_ATOMS: atom_id res chain seq x y z
N MET A 1 -5.38 16.39 -18.29
CA MET A 1 -5.46 15.30 -17.30
C MET A 1 -4.61 14.16 -17.82
N THR A 2 -3.38 14.02 -17.33
CA THR A 2 -2.50 12.91 -17.73
C THR A 2 -2.93 11.68 -16.95
N ASN A 3 -3.37 10.65 -17.67
CA ASN A 3 -3.72 9.35 -17.11
C ASN A 3 -2.47 8.79 -16.42
N LEU A 4 -2.42 8.81 -15.08
CA LEU A 4 -1.36 8.19 -14.27
C LEU A 4 -1.64 6.69 -14.16
N ALA A 5 -1.76 6.02 -15.31
CA ALA A 5 -2.07 4.61 -15.35
C ALA A 5 -0.84 3.80 -14.93
N ILE A 6 -1.05 2.81 -14.07
CA ILE A 6 -0.08 1.77 -13.77
C ILE A 6 -0.13 0.79 -14.95
N GLU A 7 1.02 0.50 -15.55
CA GLU A 7 1.14 -0.43 -16.67
C GLU A 7 1.96 -1.66 -16.28
N TYR A 8 1.85 -2.75 -17.04
CA TYR A 8 2.60 -3.99 -16.80
C TYR A 8 3.50 -4.30 -17.99
N LEU A 9 4.76 -4.60 -17.71
CA LEU A 9 5.67 -5.21 -18.66
C LEU A 9 5.42 -6.70 -18.66
N THR A 10 5.11 -7.27 -19.83
CA THR A 10 4.91 -8.70 -20.00
C THR A 10 6.11 -9.34 -20.69
N ASP A 11 6.26 -10.65 -20.52
CA ASP A 11 7.17 -11.43 -21.33
C ASP A 11 6.60 -11.79 -22.71
N SER A 12 7.37 -12.58 -23.46
CA SER A 12 6.99 -13.08 -24.79
C SER A 12 5.74 -13.97 -24.78
N GLU A 13 5.37 -14.52 -23.63
CA GLU A 13 4.18 -15.36 -23.46
C GLU A 13 2.98 -14.55 -22.94
N GLY A 14 3.16 -13.25 -22.69
CA GLY A 14 2.14 -12.36 -22.16
C GLY A 14 2.03 -12.39 -20.63
N ASN A 15 2.92 -13.09 -19.92
CA ASN A 15 2.90 -13.13 -18.46
C ASN A 15 3.51 -11.84 -17.88
N PRO A 16 2.87 -11.19 -16.89
CA PRO A 16 3.43 -10.02 -16.24
C PRO A 16 4.79 -10.31 -15.58
N LYS A 17 5.81 -9.51 -15.89
CA LYS A 17 7.15 -9.58 -15.32
C LYS A 17 7.51 -8.39 -14.43
N ALA A 18 6.96 -7.21 -14.71
CA ALA A 18 7.21 -6.02 -13.92
C ALA A 18 6.05 -5.04 -14.05
N VAL A 19 6.00 -4.07 -13.14
CA VAL A 19 5.04 -2.97 -13.14
C VAL A 19 5.76 -1.65 -13.48
N VAL A 20 5.15 -0.84 -14.33
CA VAL A 20 5.60 0.51 -14.66
C VAL A 20 4.74 1.48 -13.85
N ILE A 21 5.36 2.08 -12.84
CA ILE A 21 4.73 3.11 -12.03
C ILE A 21 5.24 4.48 -12.53
N PRO A 22 4.35 5.44 -12.86
CA PRO A 22 4.74 6.80 -13.24
C PRO A 22 5.70 7.45 -12.24
N ILE A 23 6.70 8.18 -12.73
CA ILE A 23 7.75 8.79 -11.89
C ILE A 23 7.19 9.76 -10.84
N GLU A 24 6.06 10.42 -11.12
CA GLU A 24 5.40 11.31 -10.17
C GLU A 24 4.75 10.57 -8.98
N LEU A 25 4.37 9.30 -9.16
CA LEU A 25 3.95 8.43 -8.06
C LEU A 25 5.17 7.90 -7.30
N TRP A 26 6.23 7.52 -8.01
CA TRP A 26 7.50 7.12 -7.37
C TRP A 26 8.06 8.19 -6.44
N LYS A 27 8.09 9.45 -6.85
CA LYS A 27 8.57 10.57 -6.02
C LYS A 27 7.76 10.79 -4.73
N LYS A 28 6.52 10.29 -4.67
CA LYS A 28 5.70 10.35 -3.44
C LYS A 28 6.02 9.21 -2.47
N LEU A 29 6.48 8.07 -3.01
CA LEU A 29 6.80 6.86 -2.24
C LEU A 29 8.28 6.82 -1.83
N LEU A 30 9.16 7.38 -2.67
CA LEU A 30 10.61 7.38 -2.49
C LEU A 30 11.16 8.80 -2.46
N PRO A 31 11.82 9.23 -1.37
CA PRO A 31 12.41 10.56 -1.28
C PRO A 31 13.61 10.78 -2.20
N GLN A 32 14.38 9.75 -2.61
CA GLN A 32 15.59 9.91 -3.42
C GLN A 32 15.83 8.78 -4.44
N ALA A 33 16.54 9.12 -5.52
CA ALA A 33 16.70 8.29 -6.73
C ALA A 33 17.65 7.08 -6.60
N ASN A 34 18.21 6.80 -5.42
CA ASN A 34 19.21 5.74 -5.20
C ASN A 34 18.93 4.89 -3.94
N SER A 35 17.68 4.84 -3.49
CA SER A 35 17.32 4.05 -2.30
C SER A 35 17.48 2.55 -2.55
N SER A 36 17.86 1.81 -1.51
CA SER A 36 17.91 0.34 -1.57
C SER A 36 16.50 -0.25 -1.71
N LEU A 37 16.42 -1.54 -2.04
CA LEU A 37 15.13 -2.24 -2.07
C LEU A 37 14.48 -2.26 -0.69
N GLU A 38 15.28 -2.39 0.37
CA GLU A 38 14.83 -2.37 1.76
C GLU A 38 14.24 -1.00 2.13
N GLU A 39 14.93 0.10 1.80
CA GLU A 39 14.43 1.46 2.03
C GLU A 39 13.13 1.73 1.26
N LEU A 40 12.99 1.13 0.07
CA LEU A 40 11.74 1.18 -0.69
C LEU A 40 10.61 0.41 0.01
N ALA A 41 10.89 -0.81 0.48
CA ALA A 41 9.90 -1.61 1.19
C ALA A 41 9.40 -0.89 2.44
N GLU A 42 10.32 -0.36 3.26
CA GLU A 42 10.00 0.43 4.45
C GLU A 42 9.16 1.67 4.11
N GLY A 43 9.57 2.45 3.10
CA GLY A 43 8.82 3.65 2.68
C GLY A 43 7.42 3.33 2.17
N LEU A 44 7.24 2.19 1.50
CA LEU A 44 5.93 1.72 1.04
C LEU A 44 5.06 1.25 2.22
N GLU A 45 5.62 0.49 3.15
CA GLU A 45 4.93 0.06 4.38
C GLU A 45 4.45 1.25 5.19
N ASP A 46 5.33 2.24 5.42
CA ASP A 46 5.00 3.48 6.13
C ASP A 46 3.89 4.27 5.43
N TYR A 47 3.95 4.38 4.10
CA TYR A 47 2.90 5.05 3.32
C TYR A 47 1.55 4.35 3.46
N CYS A 48 1.53 3.02 3.30
CA CYS A 48 0.32 2.23 3.41
C CYS A 48 -0.29 2.30 4.82
N LEU A 49 0.55 2.16 5.85
CA LEU A 49 0.11 2.27 7.24
C LEU A 49 -0.45 3.66 7.53
N SER A 50 0.24 4.71 7.10
CA SER A 50 -0.22 6.10 7.30
C SER A 50 -1.57 6.34 6.63
N LYS A 51 -1.79 5.77 5.44
CA LYS A 51 -3.07 5.86 4.73
C LYS A 51 -4.18 5.09 5.44
N ALA A 52 -3.92 3.86 5.87
CA ALA A 52 -4.87 3.08 6.64
C ALA A 52 -5.28 3.80 7.94
N MET A 53 -4.32 4.42 8.64
CA MET A 53 -4.60 5.23 9.83
C MET A 53 -5.43 6.49 9.53
N GLU A 54 -5.18 7.15 8.40
CA GLU A 54 -5.95 8.32 7.98
C GLU A 54 -7.39 7.97 7.61
N GLU A 55 -7.60 6.85 6.91
CA GLU A 55 -8.93 6.32 6.61
C GLU A 55 -9.66 5.87 7.89
N ALA A 56 -8.95 5.22 8.81
CA ALA A 56 -9.48 4.80 10.10
C ALA A 56 -9.86 5.97 11.00
N ARG A 57 -9.38 7.19 10.75
CA ARG A 57 -9.73 8.38 11.55
C ARG A 57 -11.23 8.67 11.56
N GLU A 58 -11.92 8.36 10.47
CA GLU A 58 -13.37 8.55 10.34
C GLU A 58 -14.18 7.39 10.94
N THR A 59 -13.51 6.34 11.42
CA THR A 59 -14.19 5.18 12.00
C THR A 59 -14.45 5.38 13.50
N PRO A 60 -15.64 5.02 14.01
CA PRO A 60 -15.91 5.04 15.43
C PRO A 60 -14.97 4.10 16.20
N LEU A 61 -14.42 4.58 17.32
CA LEU A 61 -13.62 3.73 18.19
C LEU A 61 -14.51 2.70 18.89
N LEU A 62 -14.12 1.43 18.80
CA LEU A 62 -14.74 0.36 19.55
C LEU A 62 -14.41 0.49 21.04
N ASN A 63 -15.39 0.23 21.90
CA ASN A 63 -15.09 0.02 23.31
C ASN A 63 -14.36 -1.31 23.51
N ARG A 64 -13.78 -1.52 24.69
CA ARG A 64 -12.98 -2.72 24.98
C ARG A 64 -13.72 -4.04 24.67
N GLN A 65 -15.02 -4.11 24.95
CA GLN A 65 -15.79 -5.34 24.77
C GLN A 65 -16.10 -5.59 23.29
N GLU A 66 -16.46 -4.54 22.55
CA GLU A 66 -16.65 -4.60 21.10
C GLU A 66 -15.34 -4.97 20.37
N ALA A 67 -14.20 -4.44 20.81
CA ALA A 67 -12.90 -4.76 20.23
C ALA A 67 -12.51 -6.24 20.45
N ILE A 68 -12.78 -6.79 21.63
CA ILE A 68 -12.53 -8.22 21.91
C ILE A 68 -13.40 -9.10 21.01
N GLN A 69 -14.69 -8.80 20.89
CA GLN A 69 -15.61 -9.54 20.02
C GLN A 69 -15.20 -9.50 18.55
N PHE A 70 -14.70 -8.35 18.09
CA PHE A 70 -14.19 -8.20 16.73
C PHE A 70 -12.98 -9.13 16.47
N LEU A 71 -12.02 -9.16 17.40
CA LEU A 71 -10.82 -10.00 17.27
C LEU A 71 -11.13 -11.50 17.32
N GLU A 72 -12.06 -11.90 18.18
CA GLU A 72 -12.49 -13.31 18.31
C GLU A 72 -13.25 -13.78 17.06
N ALA A 73 -13.95 -12.89 16.35
CA ALA A 73 -14.65 -13.23 15.11
C ALA A 73 -13.70 -13.48 13.93
N GLU A 74 -12.50 -12.89 13.92
CA GLU A 74 -11.49 -13.11 12.87
C GLU A 74 -10.75 -14.46 13.01
N GLU A 75 -10.85 -15.14 14.16
CA GLU A 75 -10.20 -16.45 14.39
C GLU A 75 -11.04 -17.66 13.95
N GLU A 76 -12.30 -17.45 13.52
CA GLU A 76 -13.25 -18.52 13.16
C GLU A 76 -13.34 -18.81 11.63
N ASP A 77 -12.58 -18.09 10.77
CA ASP A 77 -12.55 -18.25 9.30
C ASP A 77 -11.30 -18.98 8.76
#